data_AF-A0A9E7C1Y0-F1
#
_entry.id   AF-A0A9E7C1Y0-F1
#
_cell.length_a   1.000
_cell.length_b   1.000
_cell.length_c   1.000
_cell.angle_alpha   90.00
_cell.angle_beta   90.00
_cell.angle_gamma   90.00
#
_symmetry.space_group_name_H-M   'P 1'
#
loop_
_entity.id
_entity.type
_entity.pdbx_description
1 polymer ?
#
loop_
_entity_poly.entity_id
_entity_poly.type
_entity_poly.pdbx_seq_one_letter_code
_entity_poly.pdbx_strand_id
1 'polypeptide(L)'
;MASEPGRLRHRLTVALIAGGLVGLGGVIGIAANVGTEKKVTTVNAPTTAAAAPVDPHVAAGAHDFVQFACAQCHGEQGRGGIAPGVPPLISVAKTLTPPELRSIIDHGLGESTNPTKPYMPVWGAVMSETQVSDLIAYLRAGLPRVPTAEPPPLPQRQGIAVEGAALYDRYGCINCHGPNGLGGVPNPQAPDKTIPPLSGADFRKEFNTDAKITAVIRSGSVIGRSPIVSMPHWGGIIREQQLQALVAYLKTLK
;
A
#
# COMPACT_ATOMS: atom_id res chain seq x y z
N MET A 1 40.79 -44.15 5.20
CA MET A 1 40.06 -44.42 6.45
C MET A 1 38.71 -43.72 6.33
N ALA A 2 37.63 -44.51 6.29
CA ALA A 2 36.23 -44.09 6.23
C ALA A 2 35.78 -43.52 7.61
N SER A 3 34.64 -42.86 7.84
CA SER A 3 33.28 -43.01 7.30
C SER A 3 32.38 -41.81 7.68
N GLU A 4 31.42 -41.45 6.82
CA GLU A 4 30.13 -40.82 7.19
C GLU A 4 29.02 -41.89 7.35
N PRO A 5 27.97 -41.69 8.16
CA PRO A 5 26.84 -42.62 8.24
C PRO A 5 25.66 -42.21 7.33
N GLY A 6 25.25 -43.14 6.46
CA GLY A 6 24.09 -43.04 5.57
C GLY A 6 22.77 -43.52 6.20
N ARG A 7 21.67 -42.91 5.73
CA ARG A 7 20.28 -43.17 6.12
C ARG A 7 19.79 -44.56 5.67
N LEU A 8 19.10 -45.23 6.58
CA LEU A 8 18.52 -46.56 6.44
C LEU A 8 17.16 -46.49 5.69
N ARG A 9 17.09 -47.10 4.50
CA ARG A 9 15.83 -47.32 3.75
C ARG A 9 15.33 -48.73 4.08
N HIS A 10 14.17 -48.85 4.72
CA HIS A 10 13.51 -50.14 4.90
C HIS A 10 12.68 -50.49 3.66
N ARG A 11 13.03 -51.61 3.02
CA ARG A 11 12.20 -52.35 2.06
C ARG A 11 11.56 -53.50 2.84
N LEU A 12 10.23 -53.65 2.77
CA LEU A 12 9.55 -54.86 3.23
C LEU A 12 8.91 -55.57 2.02
N THR A 13 9.26 -56.84 1.89
CA THR A 13 8.82 -57.78 0.87
C THR A 13 7.54 -58.49 1.31
N VAL A 14 6.72 -58.84 0.33
CA VAL A 14 5.39 -59.47 0.39
C VAL A 14 5.44 -60.92 0.91
N ALA A 15 4.46 -61.31 1.74
CA ALA A 15 3.91 -62.66 1.77
C ALA A 15 2.48 -62.63 2.33
N LEU A 16 1.47 -63.00 1.53
CA LEU A 16 0.14 -63.32 2.04
C LEU A 16 -0.39 -64.60 1.40
N ILE A 17 -0.94 -65.43 2.28
CA ILE A 17 -1.33 -66.82 2.17
C ILE A 17 -2.74 -66.92 1.55
N ALA A 18 -2.93 -67.88 0.66
CA ALA A 18 -4.24 -68.25 0.12
C ALA A 18 -5.06 -69.06 1.12
N GLY A 19 -6.36 -68.78 1.22
CA GLY A 19 -7.29 -69.65 1.98
C GLY A 19 -8.74 -69.17 1.98
N GLY A 20 -9.59 -69.88 1.21
CA GLY A 20 -10.88 -70.40 1.67
C GLY A 20 -12.12 -69.49 1.66
N LEU A 21 -13.00 -69.73 0.68
CA LEU A 21 -14.42 -69.33 0.62
C LEU A 21 -15.29 -70.04 1.67
N VAL A 22 -16.18 -69.30 2.34
CA VAL A 22 -17.62 -69.53 2.68
C VAL A 22 -18.07 -68.20 3.35
N GLY A 23 -19.04 -67.38 2.95
CA GLY A 23 -20.37 -67.61 2.40
C GLY A 23 -21.41 -67.17 3.44
N LEU A 24 -22.03 -65.98 3.30
CA LEU A 24 -23.45 -65.69 3.63
C LEU A 24 -23.81 -64.19 3.43
N GLY A 25 -24.81 -63.93 2.58
CA GLY A 25 -25.90 -62.96 2.81
C GLY A 25 -25.61 -61.45 2.71
N GLY A 26 -26.04 -60.83 1.59
CA GLY A 26 -26.21 -59.38 1.50
C GLY A 26 -26.84 -58.94 0.18
N VAL A 27 -28.12 -58.56 0.22
CA VAL A 27 -28.96 -58.15 -0.92
C VAL A 27 -28.39 -56.91 -1.62
N ILE A 28 -28.14 -56.99 -2.94
CA ILE A 28 -27.81 -55.83 -3.78
C ILE A 28 -29.13 -55.18 -4.23
N GLY A 29 -29.52 -54.10 -3.57
CA GLY A 29 -30.56 -53.19 -4.06
C GLY A 29 -29.96 -52.24 -5.09
N ILE A 30 -30.35 -52.39 -6.36
CA ILE A 30 -30.07 -51.40 -7.41
C ILE A 30 -31.06 -50.25 -7.23
N ALA A 31 -30.63 -49.17 -6.57
CA ALA A 31 -31.39 -47.93 -6.55
C ALA A 31 -31.23 -47.21 -7.91
N ALA A 32 -32.27 -47.26 -8.73
CA ALA A 32 -32.39 -46.42 -9.90
C ALA A 32 -32.61 -44.97 -9.44
N ASN A 33 -31.56 -44.13 -9.50
CA ASN A 33 -31.70 -42.69 -9.34
C ASN A 33 -32.39 -42.12 -10.59
N VAL A 34 -33.72 -41.97 -10.52
CA VAL A 34 -34.47 -41.10 -11.43
C VAL A 34 -34.08 -39.66 -11.09
N GLY A 35 -33.01 -39.17 -11.73
CA GLY A 35 -32.61 -37.78 -11.64
C GLY A 35 -33.64 -36.91 -12.34
N THR A 36 -34.47 -36.21 -11.58
CA THR A 36 -35.24 -35.08 -12.11
C THR A 36 -34.25 -34.01 -12.57
N GLU A 37 -34.12 -33.80 -13.89
CA GLU A 37 -33.39 -32.67 -14.44
C GLU A 37 -34.01 -31.36 -13.94
N LYS A 38 -33.39 -30.75 -12.93
CA LYS A 38 -33.65 -29.34 -12.62
C LYS A 38 -33.03 -28.52 -13.74
N LYS A 39 -33.87 -28.00 -14.62
CA LYS A 39 -33.49 -26.98 -15.60
C LYS A 39 -32.93 -25.77 -14.85
N VAL A 40 -31.61 -25.67 -14.80
CA VAL A 40 -30.92 -24.50 -14.27
C VAL A 40 -31.08 -23.39 -15.29
N THR A 41 -32.03 -22.49 -15.05
CA THR A 41 -32.15 -21.26 -15.83
C THR A 41 -30.99 -20.36 -15.42
N THR A 42 -29.91 -20.37 -16.21
CA THR A 42 -28.87 -19.35 -16.12
C THR A 42 -29.49 -18.01 -16.49
N VAL A 43 -29.73 -17.18 -15.48
CA VAL A 43 -30.09 -15.78 -15.69
C VAL A 43 -28.83 -15.10 -16.20
N ASN A 44 -28.77 -14.77 -17.48
CA ASN A 44 -27.71 -13.91 -18.00
C ASN A 44 -27.82 -12.57 -17.28
N ALA A 45 -26.91 -12.33 -16.33
CA ALA A 45 -26.67 -11.00 -15.83
C ALA A 45 -26.32 -10.11 -17.04
N PRO A 46 -26.82 -8.87 -17.11
CA PRO A 46 -26.43 -7.97 -18.18
C PRO A 46 -24.90 -7.87 -18.16
N THR A 47 -24.27 -8.31 -19.25
CA THR A 47 -22.85 -8.09 -19.46
C THR A 47 -22.66 -6.58 -19.54
N THR A 48 -22.27 -5.96 -18.43
CA THR A 48 -21.65 -4.65 -18.46
C THR A 48 -20.53 -4.77 -19.47
N ALA A 49 -20.61 -3.99 -20.56
CA ALA A 49 -19.54 -3.95 -21.55
C ALA A 49 -18.21 -3.81 -20.80
N ALA A 50 -17.33 -4.81 -20.95
CA ALA A 50 -16.03 -4.78 -20.32
C ALA A 50 -15.36 -3.47 -20.78
N ALA A 51 -15.05 -2.60 -19.81
CA ALA A 51 -14.27 -1.40 -20.10
C ALA A 51 -13.01 -1.85 -20.86
N ALA A 52 -12.64 -1.12 -21.91
CA ALA A 52 -11.43 -1.44 -22.66
C ALA A 52 -10.26 -1.61 -21.69
N PRO A 53 -9.42 -2.64 -21.85
CA PRO A 53 -8.33 -2.90 -20.93
C PRO A 53 -7.41 -1.67 -20.90
N VAL A 54 -7.19 -1.15 -19.69
CA VAL A 54 -6.26 -0.05 -19.44
C VAL A 54 -4.84 -0.57 -19.70
N ASP A 55 -4.00 0.26 -20.31
CA ASP A 55 -2.58 -0.06 -20.51
C ASP A 55 -1.93 -0.50 -19.18
N PRO A 56 -1.11 -1.58 -19.14
CA PRO A 56 -0.54 -2.09 -17.89
C PRO A 56 0.31 -1.07 -17.12
N HIS A 57 1.07 -0.21 -17.80
CA HIS A 57 1.88 0.84 -17.15
C HIS A 57 0.99 1.95 -16.59
N VAL A 58 -0.11 2.28 -17.28
CA VAL A 58 -1.12 3.22 -16.76
C VAL A 58 -1.82 2.63 -15.53
N ALA A 59 -2.14 1.33 -15.55
CA ALA A 59 -2.74 0.65 -14.40
C ALA A 59 -1.77 0.58 -13.22
N ALA A 60 -0.50 0.22 -13.45
CA ALA A 60 0.55 0.22 -12.43
C ALA A 60 0.75 1.62 -11.83
N GLY A 61 0.82 2.67 -12.67
CA GLY A 61 0.94 4.04 -12.21
C GLY A 61 -0.27 4.52 -11.42
N ALA A 62 -1.47 4.02 -11.71
CA ALA A 62 -2.66 4.30 -10.90
C ALA A 62 -2.57 3.66 -9.50
N HIS A 63 -2.01 2.45 -9.41
CA HIS A 63 -1.72 1.81 -8.11
C HIS A 63 -0.64 2.57 -7.35
N ASP A 64 0.46 2.96 -8.00
CA ASP A 64 1.51 3.78 -7.38
C ASP A 64 0.97 5.13 -6.89
N PHE A 65 0.09 5.80 -7.67
CA PHE A 65 -0.54 7.05 -7.26
C PHE A 65 -1.31 6.94 -5.93
N VAL A 66 -1.89 5.77 -5.67
CA VAL A 66 -2.62 5.49 -4.42
C VAL A 66 -1.67 5.00 -3.33
N GLN A 67 -0.77 4.08 -3.64
CA GLN A 67 0.21 3.51 -2.71
C GLN A 67 1.13 4.57 -2.11
N PHE A 68 1.59 5.51 -2.93
CA PHE A 68 2.43 6.63 -2.49
C PHE A 68 1.63 7.87 -2.05
N ALA A 69 0.31 7.70 -1.88
CA ALA A 69 -0.58 8.72 -1.32
C ALA A 69 -0.56 10.05 -2.08
N CYS A 70 -0.28 10.05 -3.39
CA CYS A 70 -0.22 11.26 -4.21
C CYS A 70 -1.57 12.02 -4.18
N ALA A 71 -2.68 11.27 -4.14
CA ALA A 71 -4.03 11.80 -4.04
C ALA A 71 -4.28 12.61 -2.76
N GLN A 72 -3.52 12.36 -1.68
CA GLN A 72 -3.73 13.03 -0.40
C GLN A 72 -3.30 14.51 -0.45
N CYS A 73 -2.48 14.89 -1.43
CA CYS A 73 -2.14 16.29 -1.68
C CYS A 73 -2.74 16.78 -3.01
N HIS A 74 -2.63 15.97 -4.08
CA HIS A 74 -3.05 16.34 -5.42
C HIS A 74 -4.53 16.03 -5.73
N GLY A 75 -5.29 15.55 -4.76
CA GLY A 75 -6.71 15.21 -4.89
C GLY A 75 -6.94 13.88 -5.60
N GLU A 76 -8.15 13.33 -5.42
CA GLU A 76 -8.60 12.13 -6.12
C GLU A 76 -8.45 12.31 -7.64
N GLN A 77 -7.81 11.34 -8.29
CA GLN A 77 -7.50 11.39 -9.73
C GLN A 77 -6.74 12.66 -10.15
N GLY A 78 -5.96 13.26 -9.24
CA GLY A 78 -5.14 14.44 -9.53
C GLY A 78 -5.93 15.73 -9.77
N ARG A 79 -7.18 15.83 -9.31
CA ARG A 79 -8.06 16.99 -9.53
C ARG A 79 -7.67 18.25 -8.74
N GLY A 80 -6.74 18.15 -7.80
CA GLY A 80 -6.34 19.23 -6.90
C GLY A 80 -7.39 19.56 -5.85
N GLY A 81 -7.23 20.71 -5.19
CA GLY A 81 -8.22 21.27 -4.27
C GLY A 81 -8.11 20.81 -2.82
N ILE A 82 -7.11 19.99 -2.46
CA ILE A 82 -6.91 19.56 -1.07
C ILE A 82 -6.28 20.68 -0.22
N ALA A 83 -5.24 21.34 -0.73
CA ALA A 83 -4.54 22.41 -0.04
C ALA A 83 -4.14 23.53 -1.01
N PRO A 84 -4.16 24.81 -0.57
CA PRO A 84 -3.65 25.92 -1.37
C PRO A 84 -2.19 25.69 -1.78
N GLY A 85 -1.87 26.02 -3.03
CA GLY A 85 -0.51 25.89 -3.58
C GLY A 85 -0.16 24.50 -4.10
N VAL A 86 -1.02 23.48 -3.91
CA VAL A 86 -0.85 22.17 -4.55
C VAL A 86 -1.60 22.14 -5.89
N PRO A 87 -0.92 21.95 -7.03
CA PRO A 87 -1.56 22.07 -8.33
C PRO A 87 -2.39 20.83 -8.71
N PRO A 88 -3.46 20.98 -9.50
CA PRO A 88 -4.18 19.88 -10.11
C PRO A 88 -3.32 19.21 -11.19
N LEU A 89 -3.00 17.93 -10.99
CA LEU A 89 -2.17 17.15 -11.91
C LEU A 89 -2.85 16.89 -13.26
N ILE A 90 -4.19 16.88 -13.31
CA ILE A 90 -4.94 16.80 -14.58
C ILE A 90 -4.59 17.91 -15.57
N SER A 91 -4.13 19.06 -15.07
CA SER A 91 -3.70 20.20 -15.87
C SER A 91 -2.19 20.20 -16.07
N VAL A 92 -1.42 20.01 -14.99
CA VAL A 92 0.06 20.01 -15.02
C VAL A 92 0.61 18.92 -15.94
N ALA A 93 0.02 17.72 -15.93
CA ALA A 93 0.50 16.60 -16.73
C ALA A 93 0.39 16.87 -18.24
N LYS A 94 -0.44 17.82 -18.68
CA LYS A 94 -0.58 18.23 -20.09
C LYS A 94 0.47 19.25 -20.49
N THR A 95 0.93 20.09 -19.56
CA THR A 95 1.85 21.20 -19.84
C THR A 95 3.31 20.79 -19.74
N LEU A 96 3.63 19.83 -18.88
CA LEU A 96 5.00 19.36 -18.67
C LEU A 96 5.34 18.16 -19.55
N THR A 97 6.60 18.06 -19.95
CA THR A 97 7.19 16.91 -20.64
C THR A 97 7.49 15.77 -19.65
N PRO A 98 7.60 14.51 -20.10
CA PRO A 98 7.98 13.40 -19.22
C PRO A 98 9.28 13.61 -18.44
N PRO A 99 10.37 14.16 -19.01
CA PRO A 99 11.58 14.47 -18.24
C PRO A 99 11.38 15.54 -17.16
N GLU A 100 10.55 16.56 -17.40
CA GLU A 100 10.24 17.58 -16.40
C GLU A 100 9.41 16.99 -15.24
N LEU A 101 8.40 16.16 -15.56
CA LEU A 101 7.63 15.43 -14.55
C LEU A 101 8.51 14.54 -13.71
N ARG A 102 9.42 13.78 -14.35
CA ARG A 102 10.41 12.95 -13.69
C ARG A 102 11.29 13.77 -12.74
N SER A 103 11.86 14.87 -13.22
CA SER A 103 12.71 15.74 -12.41
C SER A 103 11.98 16.24 -11.15
N ILE A 104 10.71 16.64 -11.27
CA ILE A 104 9.89 17.05 -10.12
C ILE A 104 9.62 15.89 -9.16
N ILE A 105 9.31 14.69 -9.66
CA ILE A 105 9.09 13.51 -8.80
C ILE A 105 10.38 13.13 -8.07
N ASP A 106 11.48 13.05 -8.79
CA ASP A 106 12.76 12.57 -8.27
C ASP A 106 13.37 13.54 -7.26
N HIS A 107 13.17 14.85 -7.43
CA HIS A 107 13.81 15.90 -6.63
C HIS A 107 12.86 16.70 -5.73
N GLY A 108 11.56 16.43 -5.80
CA GLY A 108 10.54 17.22 -5.12
C GLY A 108 10.37 18.63 -5.69
N LEU A 109 9.48 19.40 -5.07
CA LEU A 109 9.19 20.78 -5.45
C LEU A 109 8.72 21.60 -4.25
N GLY A 110 9.33 22.77 -4.04
CA GLY A 110 9.07 23.65 -2.90
C GLY A 110 10.12 23.52 -1.79
N GLU A 111 9.92 24.24 -0.69
CA GLU A 111 10.87 24.30 0.43
C GLU A 111 10.25 23.78 1.72
N SER A 112 10.92 22.84 2.40
CA SER A 112 10.48 22.31 3.69
C SER A 112 10.75 23.28 4.86
N THR A 113 11.40 24.42 4.64
CA THR A 113 11.65 25.46 5.66
C THR A 113 10.38 26.16 6.13
N ASN A 114 9.28 26.07 5.38
CA ASN A 114 8.02 26.71 5.74
C ASN A 114 7.05 25.69 6.39
N PRO A 115 6.85 25.73 7.72
CA PRO A 115 6.01 24.76 8.43
C PRO A 115 4.50 24.95 8.19
N THR A 116 4.11 25.93 7.36
CA THR A 116 2.70 26.28 7.08
C THR A 116 2.29 26.05 5.64
N LYS A 117 3.21 25.59 4.77
CA LYS A 117 2.93 25.35 3.36
C LYS A 117 3.28 23.92 2.96
N PRO A 118 2.44 23.24 2.16
CA PRO A 118 2.81 21.97 1.58
C PRO A 118 3.95 22.16 0.57
N TYR A 119 4.79 21.14 0.47
CA TYR A 119 5.77 20.98 -0.60
C TYR A 119 5.71 19.53 -1.07
N MET A 120 6.21 19.25 -2.26
CA MET A 120 6.33 17.89 -2.78
C MET A 120 7.66 17.29 -2.30
N PRO A 121 7.65 16.18 -1.53
CA PRO A 121 8.86 15.49 -1.11
C PRO A 121 9.69 14.96 -2.27
N VAL A 122 10.95 14.62 -1.97
CA VAL A 122 11.85 13.92 -2.87
C VAL A 122 11.44 12.44 -2.94
N TRP A 123 11.03 11.94 -4.12
CA TRP A 123 10.60 10.55 -4.27
C TRP A 123 11.63 9.64 -4.93
N GLY A 124 12.67 10.18 -5.58
CA GLY A 124 13.67 9.37 -6.28
C GLY A 124 14.52 8.45 -5.39
N ALA A 125 14.51 8.69 -4.06
CA ALA A 125 15.14 7.80 -3.07
C ALA A 125 14.18 6.78 -2.45
N VAL A 126 12.86 6.91 -2.72
CA VAL A 126 11.78 6.13 -2.10
C VAL A 126 11.11 5.21 -3.13
N MET A 127 10.96 5.67 -4.37
CA MET A 127 10.36 4.94 -5.49
C MET A 127 11.45 4.37 -6.41
N SER A 128 11.17 3.24 -7.03
CA SER A 128 12.00 2.72 -8.12
C SER A 128 11.79 3.49 -9.43
N GLU A 129 12.79 3.44 -10.32
CA GLU A 129 12.73 4.05 -11.65
C GLU A 129 11.51 3.60 -12.48
N THR A 130 11.12 2.33 -12.34
CA THR A 130 9.93 1.76 -12.99
C THR A 130 8.66 2.39 -12.44
N GLN A 131 8.51 2.48 -11.11
CA GLN A 131 7.34 3.12 -10.50
C GLN A 131 7.21 4.60 -10.89
N VAL A 132 8.33 5.33 -10.95
CA VAL A 132 8.32 6.72 -11.45
C VAL A 132 7.89 6.76 -12.92
N SER A 133 8.33 5.82 -13.75
CA SER A 133 7.93 5.73 -15.16
C SER A 133 6.44 5.40 -15.33
N ASP A 134 5.93 4.45 -14.55
CA ASP A 134 4.53 4.04 -14.55
C ASP A 134 3.62 5.18 -14.07
N LEU A 135 4.02 5.90 -13.01
CA LEU A 135 3.34 7.10 -12.54
C LEU A 135 3.28 8.18 -13.63
N ILE A 136 4.38 8.41 -14.36
CA ILE A 136 4.40 9.35 -15.49
C ILE A 136 3.47 8.88 -16.62
N ALA A 137 3.44 7.59 -16.94
CA ALA A 137 2.51 7.03 -17.92
C ALA A 137 1.05 7.29 -17.51
N TYR A 138 0.71 7.05 -16.24
CA TYR A 138 -0.61 7.33 -15.69
C TYR A 138 -0.99 8.83 -15.75
N LEU A 139 -0.06 9.72 -15.41
CA LEU A 139 -0.23 11.17 -15.53
C LEU A 139 -0.50 11.58 -16.99
N ARG A 140 0.27 11.06 -17.93
CA ARG A 140 0.15 11.37 -19.37
C ARG A 140 -1.10 10.77 -20.01
N ALA A 141 -1.61 9.66 -19.47
CA ALA A 141 -2.90 9.10 -19.86
C ALA A 141 -4.10 9.92 -19.35
N GLY A 142 -3.86 10.98 -18.57
CA GLY A 142 -4.89 11.88 -18.07
C GLY A 142 -5.55 11.42 -16.77
N LEU A 143 -4.86 10.60 -15.98
CA LEU A 143 -5.33 10.08 -14.69
C LEU A 143 -6.70 9.36 -14.77
N PRO A 144 -6.90 8.42 -15.71
CA PRO A 144 -8.17 7.72 -15.84
C PRO A 144 -8.52 6.93 -14.57
N ARG A 145 -9.82 6.74 -14.28
CA ARG A 145 -10.23 5.87 -13.18
C ARG A 145 -9.81 4.42 -13.49
N VAL A 146 -8.99 3.84 -12.60
CA VAL A 146 -8.62 2.41 -12.64
C VAL A 146 -9.29 1.70 -11.46
N PRO A 147 -10.37 0.92 -11.67
CA PRO A 147 -11.14 0.32 -10.58
C PRO A 147 -10.33 -0.55 -9.63
N THR A 148 -9.28 -1.21 -10.11
CA THR A 148 -8.42 -2.06 -9.29
C THR A 148 -7.50 -1.27 -8.36
N ALA A 149 -7.29 0.02 -8.62
CA ALA A 149 -6.41 0.88 -7.82
C ALA A 149 -7.15 1.67 -6.73
N GLU A 150 -8.46 1.44 -6.53
CA GLU A 150 -9.22 2.18 -5.52
C GLU A 150 -8.80 1.76 -4.09
N PRO A 151 -8.49 2.72 -3.19
CA PRO A 151 -8.07 2.36 -1.85
C PRO A 151 -9.24 1.77 -1.06
N PRO A 152 -9.02 0.72 -0.26
CA PRO A 152 -10.08 0.06 0.50
C PRO A 152 -10.72 1.04 1.51
N PRO A 153 -12.01 0.88 1.83
CA PRO A 153 -12.68 1.74 2.80
C PRO A 153 -12.00 1.66 4.16
N LEU A 154 -12.02 2.76 4.90
CA LEU A 154 -11.47 2.78 6.25
C LEU A 154 -12.25 1.83 7.17
N PRO A 155 -11.57 1.07 8.05
CA PRO A 155 -12.22 0.22 9.04
C PRO A 155 -13.15 1.06 9.92
N GLN A 156 -14.39 0.61 10.08
CA GLN A 156 -15.36 1.25 10.96
C GLN A 156 -15.65 0.35 12.17
N ARG A 157 -15.84 0.97 13.34
CA ARG A 157 -16.25 0.29 14.59
C ARG A 157 -15.28 -0.79 15.09
N GLN A 158 -13.99 -0.66 14.78
CA GLN A 158 -12.92 -1.57 15.22
C GLN A 158 -11.94 -0.91 16.21
N GLY A 159 -12.23 0.32 16.63
CA GLY A 159 -11.38 1.11 17.53
C GLY A 159 -10.48 2.10 16.77
N ILE A 160 -10.16 3.22 17.45
CA ILE A 160 -9.47 4.37 16.83
C ILE A 160 -8.05 4.03 16.36
N ALA A 161 -7.36 3.10 17.03
CA ALA A 161 -6.01 2.69 16.63
C ALA A 161 -6.03 1.80 15.36
N VAL A 162 -7.10 1.03 15.15
CA VAL A 162 -7.27 0.23 13.91
C VAL A 162 -7.56 1.14 12.73
N GLU A 163 -8.41 2.15 12.93
CA GLU A 163 -8.59 3.21 11.92
C GLU A 163 -7.26 3.93 11.65
N GLY A 164 -6.51 4.27 12.70
CA GLY A 164 -5.19 4.90 12.60
C GLY A 164 -4.18 4.09 11.80
N ALA A 165 -4.17 2.75 11.94
CA ALA A 165 -3.32 1.88 11.15
C ALA A 165 -3.65 1.96 9.65
N ALA A 166 -4.94 1.94 9.29
CA ALA A 166 -5.36 2.10 7.90
C ALA A 166 -5.04 3.51 7.35
N LEU A 167 -5.11 4.54 8.20
CA LEU A 167 -4.74 5.91 7.85
C LEU A 167 -3.23 6.06 7.66
N TYR A 168 -2.41 5.32 8.40
CA TYR A 168 -0.96 5.30 8.25
C TYR A 168 -0.55 4.86 6.85
N ASP A 169 -1.24 3.87 6.29
CA ASP A 169 -1.05 3.43 4.91
C ASP A 169 -1.66 4.43 3.92
N ARG A 170 -2.90 4.87 4.15
CA ARG A 170 -3.64 5.78 3.25
C ARG A 170 -2.95 7.14 3.08
N TYR A 171 -2.30 7.66 4.11
CA TYR A 171 -1.51 8.89 4.05
C TYR A 171 -0.05 8.64 3.65
N GLY A 172 0.32 7.40 3.35
CA GLY A 172 1.65 7.04 2.86
C GLY A 172 2.75 7.20 3.91
N CYS A 173 2.42 7.28 5.20
CA CYS A 173 3.39 7.37 6.29
C CYS A 173 4.34 6.17 6.25
N ILE A 174 3.81 5.00 5.90
CA ILE A 174 4.55 3.74 5.70
C ILE A 174 5.66 3.83 4.65
N ASN A 175 5.51 4.67 3.63
CA ASN A 175 6.48 4.75 2.53
C ASN A 175 7.81 5.38 2.95
N CYS A 176 7.80 6.20 4.01
CA CYS A 176 9.00 6.81 4.57
C CYS A 176 9.37 6.22 5.93
N HIS A 177 8.39 6.03 6.81
CA HIS A 177 8.64 5.54 8.17
C HIS A 177 8.58 4.01 8.29
N GLY A 178 8.38 3.30 7.18
CA GLY A 178 8.43 1.85 7.10
C GLY A 178 7.23 1.14 7.75
N PRO A 179 7.08 -0.18 7.53
CA PRO A 179 6.04 -0.96 8.19
C PRO A 179 6.13 -0.83 9.71
N ASN A 180 5.00 -0.61 10.37
CA ASN A 180 4.93 -0.42 11.83
C ASN A 180 5.86 0.69 12.38
N GLY A 181 6.22 1.68 11.57
CA GLY A 181 7.06 2.79 12.01
C GLY A 181 8.52 2.41 12.30
N LEU A 182 9.03 1.32 11.72
CA LEU A 182 10.41 0.86 11.97
C LEU A 182 11.51 1.79 11.41
N GLY A 183 11.16 2.73 10.54
CA GLY A 183 12.10 3.63 9.89
C GLY A 183 13.06 2.91 8.94
N GLY A 184 14.24 3.48 8.76
CA GLY A 184 15.34 2.85 8.00
C GLY A 184 15.28 3.04 6.49
N VAL A 185 14.25 3.71 5.96
CA VAL A 185 14.21 4.12 4.55
C VAL A 185 15.41 5.03 4.27
N PRO A 186 16.22 4.76 3.22
CA PRO A 186 17.40 5.56 2.92
C PRO A 186 17.10 7.05 2.74
N ASN A 187 17.89 7.89 3.39
CA ASN A 187 17.86 9.34 3.25
C ASN A 187 19.31 9.87 3.31
N PRO A 188 20.14 9.57 2.30
CA PRO A 188 21.60 9.66 2.40
C PRO A 188 22.14 11.07 2.66
N GLN A 189 21.34 12.10 2.42
CA GLN A 189 21.70 13.50 2.64
C GLN A 189 21.30 14.00 4.04
N ALA A 190 20.49 13.24 4.77
CA ALA A 190 20.15 13.53 6.16
C ALA A 190 21.31 13.13 7.11
N PRO A 191 21.42 13.78 8.29
CA PRO A 191 22.44 13.46 9.28
C PRO A 191 22.48 11.96 9.64
N ASP A 192 21.31 11.36 9.87
CA ASP A 192 21.17 9.95 10.26
C ASP A 192 21.14 8.99 9.06
N LYS A 193 21.28 9.53 7.84
CA LYS A 193 21.27 8.81 6.54
C LYS A 193 20.02 7.98 6.25
N THR A 194 19.03 8.01 7.13
CA THR A 194 17.79 7.23 7.07
C THR A 194 16.63 8.04 7.63
N ILE A 195 15.41 7.66 7.27
CA ILE A 195 14.20 8.18 7.91
C ILE A 195 14.08 7.57 9.30
N PRO A 196 13.84 8.38 10.34
CA PRO A 196 13.78 7.89 11.72
C PRO A 196 12.56 6.98 11.97
N PRO A 197 12.68 6.03 12.92
CA PRO A 197 11.54 5.25 13.38
C PRO A 197 10.52 6.12 14.12
N LEU A 198 9.26 5.69 14.09
CA LEU A 198 8.14 6.23 14.87
C LEU A 198 7.81 5.33 16.08
N SER A 199 8.78 4.52 16.49
CA SER A 199 8.67 3.56 17.58
C SER A 199 9.95 3.56 18.44
N GLY A 200 10.00 2.75 19.49
CA GLY A 200 11.15 2.69 20.38
C GLY A 200 11.21 3.78 21.45
N ALA A 201 12.26 3.70 22.27
CA ALA A 201 12.42 4.54 23.46
C ALA A 201 12.71 6.01 23.11
N ASP A 202 13.52 6.26 22.08
CA ASP A 202 13.90 7.62 21.68
C ASP A 202 12.70 8.41 21.16
N PHE A 203 11.89 7.81 20.27
CA PHE A 203 10.64 8.40 19.81
C PHE A 203 9.70 8.71 20.97
N ARG A 204 9.50 7.76 21.89
CA ARG A 204 8.63 7.93 23.06
C ARG A 204 9.14 8.99 24.04
N LYS A 205 10.46 9.20 24.10
CA LYS A 205 11.08 10.25 24.93
C LYS A 205 10.88 11.63 24.32
N GLU A 206 11.12 11.76 23.01
CA GLU A 206 10.99 13.04 22.30
C GLU A 206 9.52 13.46 22.14
N PHE A 207 8.70 12.55 21.62
CA PHE A 207 7.27 12.71 21.33
C PHE A 207 6.40 12.11 22.44
N ASN A 208 6.69 12.50 23.68
CA ASN A 208 6.05 11.96 24.89
C ASN A 208 4.60 12.44 25.14
N THR A 209 4.02 13.25 24.24
CA THR A 209 2.63 13.70 24.34
C THR A 209 1.94 13.67 22.99
N ASP A 210 0.63 13.41 23.00
CA ASP A 210 -0.22 13.42 21.81
C ASP A 210 -0.12 14.78 21.06
N ALA A 211 0.05 15.89 21.81
CA ALA A 211 0.23 17.22 21.25
C ALA A 211 1.53 17.38 20.47
N LYS A 212 2.65 16.80 20.93
CA LYS A 212 3.92 16.83 20.20
C LYS A 212 3.86 16.02 18.91
N ILE A 213 3.27 14.82 18.96
CA ILE A 213 3.05 13.98 17.77
C ILE A 213 2.16 14.72 16.76
N THR A 214 1.07 15.31 17.25
CA THR A 214 0.15 16.11 16.43
C THR A 214 0.87 17.31 15.79
N ALA A 215 1.69 18.03 16.56
CA ALA A 215 2.41 19.20 16.08
C ALA A 215 3.38 18.86 14.96
N VAL A 216 4.19 17.81 15.12
CA VAL A 216 5.16 17.41 14.09
C VAL A 216 4.47 16.93 12.81
N ILE A 217 3.39 16.15 12.92
CA ILE A 217 2.62 15.71 11.74
C ILE A 217 2.09 16.94 10.98
N ARG A 218 1.52 17.92 11.69
CA ARG A 218 1.01 19.13 11.03
C ARG A 218 2.10 19.91 10.33
N SER A 219 3.22 20.19 11.01
CA SER A 219 4.26 21.05 10.46
C SER A 219 5.10 20.38 9.39
N GLY A 220 5.21 19.04 9.41
CA GLY A 220 6.27 18.34 8.70
C GLY A 220 7.64 18.53 9.39
N SER A 221 8.68 17.97 8.79
CA SER A 221 10.06 18.15 9.23
C SER A 221 10.67 19.38 8.54
N VAL A 222 11.07 20.39 9.33
CA VAL A 222 11.55 21.69 8.83
C VAL A 222 13.07 21.67 8.59
N ILE A 223 13.55 20.72 7.78
CA ILE A 223 15.00 20.46 7.58
C ILE A 223 15.59 21.33 6.46
N GLY A 224 14.76 21.81 5.53
CA GLY A 224 15.05 22.98 4.70
C GLY A 224 16.04 22.81 3.54
N ARG A 225 16.29 21.60 3.03
CA ARG A 225 17.18 21.41 1.86
C ARG A 225 16.80 20.22 0.99
N SER A 226 16.62 20.45 -0.31
CA SER A 226 16.76 19.38 -1.31
C SER A 226 18.24 18.99 -1.39
N PRO A 227 18.63 17.70 -1.37
CA PRO A 227 17.85 16.49 -1.71
C PRO A 227 17.38 15.67 -0.49
N ILE A 228 17.19 16.28 0.69
CA ILE A 228 16.75 15.53 1.87
C ILE A 228 15.27 15.19 1.78
N VAL A 229 14.97 13.90 1.84
CA VAL A 229 13.60 13.43 2.07
C VAL A 229 13.16 13.96 3.43
N SER A 230 12.18 14.86 3.41
CA SER A 230 11.63 15.52 4.59
C SER A 230 10.15 15.15 4.69
N MET A 231 9.62 15.00 5.90
CA MET A 231 8.19 14.80 6.12
C MET A 231 7.41 16.06 5.73
N PRO A 232 6.44 15.98 4.80
CA PRO A 232 5.70 17.14 4.34
C PRO A 232 4.76 17.70 5.41
N HIS A 233 4.28 18.92 5.18
CA HIS A 233 3.24 19.56 5.97
C HIS A 233 1.89 18.87 5.74
N TRP A 234 1.22 18.45 6.82
CA TRP A 234 -0.11 17.82 6.78
C TRP A 234 -1.23 18.66 7.42
N GLY A 235 -0.90 19.85 7.94
CA GLY A 235 -1.90 20.77 8.49
C GLY A 235 -2.98 21.15 7.46
N GLY A 236 -4.25 21.02 7.85
CA GLY A 236 -5.38 21.29 6.95
C GLY A 236 -5.63 20.22 5.88
N ILE A 237 -4.73 19.24 5.71
CA ILE A 237 -4.88 18.08 4.81
C ILE A 237 -5.51 16.90 5.57
N ILE A 238 -4.96 16.58 6.73
CA ILE A 238 -5.50 15.52 7.60
C ILE A 238 -6.57 16.12 8.51
N ARG A 239 -7.77 15.53 8.51
CA ARG A 239 -8.85 15.95 9.41
C ARG A 239 -8.52 15.61 10.87
N GLU A 240 -8.98 16.43 11.79
CA GLU A 240 -8.70 16.29 13.23
C GLU A 240 -8.97 14.89 13.78
N GLN A 241 -10.10 14.28 13.42
CA GLN A 241 -10.45 12.94 13.89
C GLN A 241 -9.49 11.87 13.36
N GLN A 242 -9.05 12.00 12.11
CA GLN A 242 -8.08 11.09 11.50
C GLN A 242 -6.68 11.27 12.10
N LEU A 243 -6.33 12.51 12.47
CA LEU A 243 -5.08 12.80 13.17
C LEU A 243 -5.07 12.17 14.57
N GLN A 244 -6.18 12.22 15.29
CA GLN A 244 -6.33 11.54 16.58
C GLN A 244 -6.21 10.02 16.43
N ALA A 245 -6.81 9.44 15.39
CA ALA A 245 -6.68 8.01 15.09
C ALA A 245 -5.22 7.62 14.77
N LEU A 246 -4.51 8.41 13.96
CA LEU A 246 -3.08 8.23 13.69
C LEU A 246 -2.25 8.27 14.98
N VAL A 247 -2.45 9.28 15.84
CA VAL A 247 -1.76 9.37 17.14
C VAL A 247 -2.05 8.15 18.00
N ALA A 248 -3.30 7.68 18.04
CA ALA A 248 -3.66 6.47 18.77
C ALA A 248 -2.95 5.23 18.24
N TYR A 249 -2.80 5.08 16.91
CA TYR A 249 -2.04 4.01 16.30
C TYR A 249 -0.55 4.09 16.61
N LEU A 250 0.08 5.27 16.49
CA LEU A 250 1.51 5.46 16.77
C LEU A 250 1.86 5.06 18.22
N LYS A 251 0.95 5.29 19.17
CA LYS A 251 1.11 4.85 20.57
C LYS A 251 1.10 3.34 20.77
N THR A 252 0.63 2.57 19.78
CA THR A 252 0.65 1.10 19.81
C THR A 252 1.98 0.52 19.30
N LEU A 253 2.78 1.33 18.58
CA LEU A 253 4.06 0.90 18.02
C LEU A 253 5.10 0.73 19.13
N LYS A 254 5.91 -0.32 19.02
CA LYS A 254 6.90 -0.70 20.04
C LYS A 254 8.30 -0.23 19.68
#